data_AF-Q23R16-F1
#
_entry.id   AF-Q23R16-F1
#
_cell.length_a   1.000
_cell.length_b   1.000
_cell.length_c   1.000
_cell.angle_alpha   90.00
_cell.angle_beta   90.00
_cell.angle_gamma   90.00
#
_symmetry.space_group_name_H-M   'P 1'
#
loop_
_entity.id
_entity.type
_entity.pdbx_description
1 polymer ?
#
loop_
_entity_poly.entity_id
_entity_poly.type
_entity_poly.pdbx_seq_one_letter_code
_entity_poly.pdbx_strand_id
1 'polypeptide(L)'
;MTDTKVSFGWNSYQTCSAQQCSKPQILEQGISYWQDSNIIISLFFYVAVAGAYDISLLSTEIQRSTELQVTIPAISYSYLAKFNTDSLNLSLGTIQIKYPAYYQVNFQGTNSLVNKISGYYPQLNSLIISSSQSQNAIYYVKDSYSSYFGRRGPSCHFGYNLERSQNIQQFYNEVTVPKNLDTLGTFAMAIGFNYGYFGMQVNSETERKILFSVWSPQQTDDPSQITPDNAVLLVAKGNNTVINSFGGEGTGGQSYLVYPWIAGVSYKFKLVGQPSTDGYSIFSAYFKDPTISSDYIFIASWKRPKTQSYLSGLHSFIENFEPETGNIQRKVYFNKQKAIDDENIEVKVLSASFSYDVTASQQQRFDYDGGVDILKGFYLRNCGFFNKTNVQYGDIFIKNR
;
A
#
# COMPACT_ATOMS: atom_id res chain seq x y z
N MET A 1 7.13 28.15 -19.70
CA MET A 1 7.28 27.65 -18.32
C MET A 1 5.88 27.41 -17.79
N THR A 2 5.59 26.20 -17.34
CA THR A 2 4.27 25.83 -16.80
C THR A 2 4.42 25.60 -15.30
N ASP A 3 3.66 26.34 -14.51
CA ASP A 3 3.60 26.14 -13.06
C ASP A 3 3.00 24.76 -12.77
N THR A 4 3.67 24.00 -11.92
CA THR A 4 3.17 22.71 -11.42
C THR A 4 2.50 22.94 -10.07
N LYS A 5 1.24 22.52 -9.95
CA LYS A 5 0.48 22.59 -8.69
C LYS A 5 0.45 21.21 -8.05
N VAL A 6 1.18 21.04 -6.96
CA VAL A 6 1.15 19.82 -6.15
C VAL A 6 0.14 20.02 -5.03
N SER A 7 -1.04 19.42 -5.20
CA SER A 7 -2.16 19.58 -4.27
C SER A 7 -1.92 18.82 -2.97
N PHE A 8 -2.19 19.48 -1.84
CA PHE A 8 -2.02 18.90 -0.51
C PHE A 8 -2.93 17.70 -0.29
N GLY A 9 -4.18 17.76 -0.76
CA GLY A 9 -5.18 16.70 -0.56
C GLY A 9 -4.75 15.31 -1.05
N TRP A 10 -3.92 15.25 -2.09
CA TRP A 10 -3.43 14.01 -2.70
C TRP A 10 -2.04 13.59 -2.23
N ASN A 11 -1.22 14.56 -1.81
CA ASN A 11 0.22 14.36 -1.69
C ASN A 11 0.76 14.61 -0.29
N SER A 12 -0.12 14.80 0.71
CA SER A 12 0.28 15.13 2.07
C SER A 12 -0.12 14.10 3.11
N TYR A 13 0.66 14.09 4.19
CA TYR A 13 0.52 13.20 5.34
C TYR A 13 0.86 13.98 6.60
N GLN A 14 0.35 13.53 7.73
CA GLN A 14 0.61 14.16 9.02
C GLN A 14 1.48 13.27 9.91
N THR A 15 2.35 13.91 10.68
CA THR A 15 3.04 13.30 11.82
C THR A 15 2.87 14.18 13.05
N CYS A 16 2.98 13.58 14.23
CA CYS A 16 2.87 14.27 15.51
C CYS A 16 4.24 14.25 16.20
N SER A 17 4.75 15.42 16.59
CA SER A 17 6.01 15.55 17.34
C SER A 17 5.82 15.42 18.86
N ALA A 18 4.58 15.27 19.32
CA ALA A 18 4.21 15.05 20.72
C ALA A 18 3.61 13.64 20.92
N GLN A 19 3.26 13.29 22.16
CA GLN A 19 2.62 12.01 22.47
C GLN A 19 1.21 11.92 21.85
N GLN A 20 0.50 13.04 21.78
CA GLN A 20 -0.82 13.17 21.18
C GLN A 20 -0.91 14.52 20.47
N CYS A 21 -1.57 14.54 19.33
CA CYS A 21 -1.89 15.76 18.59
C CYS A 21 -3.35 15.76 18.18
N SER A 22 -3.89 16.94 17.90
CA SER A 22 -5.15 17.04 17.14
C SER A 22 -5.02 16.42 15.73
N LYS A 23 -6.14 16.19 15.04
CA LYS A 23 -6.14 15.68 13.65
C LYS A 23 -6.72 16.74 12.72
N PRO A 24 -5.90 17.49 11.94
CA PRO A 24 -6.40 18.31 10.85
C PRO A 24 -7.12 17.44 9.82
N GLN A 25 -7.96 18.08 9.02
CA GLN A 25 -8.56 17.42 7.87
C GLN A 25 -7.61 17.53 6.68
N ILE A 26 -7.32 16.38 6.07
CA ILE A 26 -6.62 16.27 4.79
C ILE A 26 -7.64 15.72 3.80
N LEU A 27 -8.26 16.61 3.04
CA LEU A 27 -9.25 16.28 2.02
C LEU A 27 -8.77 16.80 0.66
N GLU A 28 -9.50 16.48 -0.39
CA GLU A 28 -9.20 16.93 -1.74
C GLU A 28 -9.07 18.46 -1.86
N GLN A 29 -9.79 19.23 -1.03
CA GLN A 29 -9.67 20.69 -1.02
C GLN A 29 -8.36 21.21 -0.40
N GLY A 30 -7.60 20.36 0.28
CA GLY A 30 -6.34 20.68 0.95
C GLY A 30 -6.35 20.34 2.45
N ILE A 31 -5.56 21.10 3.21
CA ILE A 31 -5.47 21.01 4.67
C ILE A 31 -6.41 22.02 5.30
N SER A 32 -7.22 21.61 6.26
CA SER A 32 -8.06 22.50 7.07
C SER A 32 -8.13 22.05 8.53
N TYR A 33 -8.69 22.91 9.38
CA TYR A 33 -8.84 22.68 10.83
C TYR A 33 -7.51 22.36 11.55
N TRP A 34 -6.39 22.88 11.05
CA TRP A 34 -5.07 22.71 11.65
C TRP A 34 -4.80 23.80 12.69
N GLN A 35 -4.59 23.44 13.95
CA GLN A 35 -4.33 24.41 15.04
C GLN A 35 -3.12 24.07 15.92
N ASP A 36 -2.70 22.81 15.92
CA ASP A 36 -1.68 22.29 16.83
C ASP A 36 -0.28 22.41 16.22
N SER A 37 0.63 23.11 16.91
CA SER A 37 2.01 23.32 16.48
C SER A 37 2.88 22.05 16.55
N ASN A 38 2.43 21.01 17.25
CA ASN A 38 3.12 19.71 17.28
C ASN A 38 2.85 18.87 16.03
N ILE A 39 1.95 19.32 15.15
CA ILE A 39 1.64 18.63 13.90
C ILE A 39 2.59 19.10 12.82
N ILE A 40 3.18 18.14 12.13
CA ILE A 40 3.97 18.35 10.93
C ILE A 40 3.19 17.80 9.75
N ILE A 41 2.76 18.68 8.85
CA ILE A 41 2.22 18.29 7.55
C ILE A 41 3.39 18.12 6.59
N SER A 42 3.49 16.96 5.97
CA SER A 42 4.54 16.61 5.01
C SER A 42 3.93 16.43 3.63
N LEU A 43 4.35 17.23 2.65
CA LEU A 43 3.95 17.11 1.24
C LEU A 43 5.08 16.49 0.42
N PHE A 44 4.76 15.53 -0.44
CA PHE A 44 5.73 14.77 -1.22
C PHE A 44 5.55 14.94 -2.72
N PHE A 45 6.66 15.05 -3.45
CA PHE A 45 6.70 14.99 -4.91
C PHE A 45 8.07 14.47 -5.36
N TYR A 46 8.13 13.88 -6.55
CA TYR A 46 9.36 13.41 -7.16
C TYR A 46 9.87 14.43 -8.18
N VAL A 47 11.14 14.78 -8.10
CA VAL A 47 11.81 15.63 -9.08
C VAL A 47 12.68 14.73 -9.96
N ALA A 48 12.47 14.77 -11.28
CA ALA A 48 13.18 13.96 -12.26
C ALA A 48 14.36 14.70 -12.92
N VAL A 49 14.35 16.03 -12.90
CA VAL A 49 15.34 16.88 -13.58
C VAL A 49 15.98 17.80 -12.54
N ALA A 50 17.31 17.86 -12.52
CA ALA A 50 18.03 18.80 -11.67
C ALA A 50 17.82 20.25 -12.15
N GLY A 51 17.80 21.21 -11.23
CA GLY A 51 17.59 22.61 -11.58
C GLY A 51 17.19 23.50 -10.41
N ALA A 52 17.02 24.78 -10.74
CA ALA A 52 16.47 25.79 -9.84
C ALA A 52 14.95 25.84 -10.00
N TYR A 53 14.21 25.82 -8.89
CA TYR A 53 12.75 25.87 -8.89
C TYR A 53 12.28 26.94 -7.92
N ASP A 54 11.37 27.80 -8.37
CA ASP A 54 10.71 28.75 -7.48
C ASP A 54 9.51 28.05 -6.85
N ILE A 55 9.37 28.17 -5.53
CA ILE A 55 8.28 27.54 -4.78
C ILE A 55 7.42 28.60 -4.08
N SER A 56 6.11 28.42 -4.15
CA SER A 56 5.13 29.27 -3.45
C SER A 56 4.01 28.42 -2.85
N LEU A 57 3.42 28.86 -1.74
CA LEU A 57 2.25 28.25 -1.14
C LEU A 57 1.00 28.97 -1.55
N LEU A 58 0.02 28.20 -2.02
CA LEU A 58 -1.34 28.66 -2.25
C LEU A 58 -2.24 28.17 -1.13
N SER A 59 -2.87 29.11 -0.43
CA SER A 59 -3.89 28.86 0.57
C SER A 59 -5.29 29.09 0.01
N THR A 60 -6.29 28.40 0.56
CA THR A 60 -7.70 28.69 0.28
C THR A 60 -8.23 29.79 1.19
N GLU A 61 -7.76 29.83 2.44
CA GLU A 61 -8.23 30.75 3.47
C GLU A 61 -7.12 31.02 4.50
N ILE A 62 -7.02 32.27 4.96
CA ILE A 62 -6.16 32.71 6.06
C ILE A 62 -7.01 33.56 7.01
N GLN A 63 -7.32 33.02 8.19
CA GLN A 63 -8.21 33.67 9.16
C GLN A 63 -7.49 34.69 10.05
N ARG A 64 -6.18 34.51 10.22
CA ARG A 64 -5.33 35.34 11.08
C ARG A 64 -3.90 35.31 10.59
N SER A 65 -3.11 36.26 11.07
CA SER A 65 -1.66 36.18 10.87
C SER A 65 -1.09 34.96 11.60
N THR A 66 -0.20 34.23 10.93
CA THR A 66 0.44 33.02 11.47
C THR A 66 1.85 32.86 10.93
N GLU A 67 2.67 32.08 11.63
CA GLU A 67 4.01 31.74 11.19
C GLU A 67 4.20 30.22 11.14
N LEU A 68 4.55 29.69 9.98
CA LEU A 68 4.91 28.29 9.80
C LEU A 68 6.41 28.15 9.55
N GLN A 69 7.03 27.17 10.17
CA GLN A 69 8.35 26.70 9.79
C GLN A 69 8.20 25.74 8.61
N VAL A 70 8.78 26.10 7.46
CA VAL A 70 8.86 25.26 6.26
C VAL A 70 10.26 24.67 6.17
N THR A 71 10.38 23.35 6.00
CA THR A 71 11.69 22.70 5.82
C THR A 71 11.68 21.67 4.70
N ILE A 72 12.82 21.55 4.00
CA ILE A 72 13.07 20.48 3.04
C ILE A 72 14.40 19.82 3.44
N PRO A 73 14.36 18.74 4.25
CA PRO A 73 15.56 18.18 4.87
C PRO A 73 16.65 17.78 3.86
N ALA A 74 16.24 17.21 2.72
CA ALA A 74 17.15 16.70 1.68
C ALA A 74 18.10 17.77 1.08
N ILE A 75 17.75 19.05 1.21
CA ILE A 75 18.55 20.18 0.71
C ILE A 75 18.87 21.20 1.81
N SER A 76 18.67 20.82 3.08
CA SER A 76 18.89 21.70 4.24
C SER A 76 18.17 23.05 4.15
N TYR A 77 17.03 23.08 3.46
CA TYR A 77 16.23 24.30 3.30
C TYR A 77 15.37 24.54 4.54
N SER A 78 15.34 25.79 5.00
CA SER A 78 14.55 26.24 6.14
C SER A 78 14.06 27.65 5.89
N TYR A 79 12.75 27.88 6.05
CA TYR A 79 12.12 29.17 5.81
C TYR A 79 10.99 29.43 6.79
N LEU A 80 10.98 30.62 7.38
CA LEU A 80 9.90 31.08 8.26
C LEU A 80 8.81 31.74 7.40
N ALA A 81 7.79 30.97 7.06
CA ALA A 81 6.65 31.41 6.26
C ALA A 81 5.69 32.24 7.12
N LYS A 82 5.59 33.55 6.81
CA LYS A 82 4.70 34.50 7.49
C LYS A 82 3.46 34.73 6.64
N PHE A 83 2.31 34.35 7.17
CA PHE A 83 1.01 34.50 6.52
C PHE A 83 0.28 35.71 7.10
N ASN A 84 -0.32 36.49 6.21
CA ASN A 84 -1.20 37.61 6.53
C ASN A 84 -2.55 37.40 5.82
N THR A 85 -3.61 38.07 6.27
CA THR A 85 -4.97 37.91 5.73
C THR A 85 -5.15 38.43 4.30
N ASP A 86 -4.20 39.24 3.82
CA ASP A 86 -4.37 40.02 2.58
C ASP A 86 -3.84 39.30 1.32
N SER A 87 -3.15 38.17 1.49
CA SER A 87 -2.63 37.37 0.37
C SER A 87 -2.72 35.89 0.64
N LEU A 88 -3.44 35.18 -0.23
CA LEU A 88 -3.54 33.72 -0.23
C LEU A 88 -2.31 33.04 -0.86
N ASN A 89 -1.44 33.78 -1.53
CA ASN A 89 -0.22 33.26 -2.13
C ASN A 89 1.00 33.77 -1.36
N LEU A 90 1.90 32.86 -0.99
CA LEU A 90 3.13 33.18 -0.27
C LEU A 90 4.33 32.56 -0.98
N SER A 91 5.21 33.42 -1.51
CA SER A 91 6.48 32.95 -2.06
C SER A 91 7.39 32.43 -0.94
N LEU A 92 7.97 31.26 -1.19
CA LEU A 92 8.99 30.66 -0.34
C LEU A 92 10.40 30.84 -0.94
N GLY A 93 10.51 31.34 -2.18
CA GLY A 93 11.77 31.58 -2.87
C GLY A 93 12.23 30.39 -3.72
N THR A 94 13.52 30.38 -4.07
CA THR A 94 14.10 29.42 -5.01
C THR A 94 14.82 28.29 -4.27
N ILE A 95 14.54 27.05 -4.65
CA ILE A 95 15.25 25.85 -4.20
C ILE A 95 16.16 25.29 -5.31
N GLN A 96 17.27 24.66 -4.91
CA GLN A 96 18.22 24.04 -5.83
C GLN A 96 18.16 22.51 -5.71
N ILE A 97 17.77 21.84 -6.79
CA ILE A 97 17.65 20.38 -6.87
C ILE A 97 18.83 19.84 -7.66
N LYS A 98 19.61 18.94 -7.05
CA LYS A 98 20.82 18.37 -7.65
C LYS A 98 20.62 16.99 -8.27
N TYR A 99 19.75 16.18 -7.67
CA TYR A 99 19.57 14.78 -8.05
C TYR A 99 18.10 14.41 -8.14
N PRO A 100 17.74 13.51 -9.07
CA PRO A 100 16.41 12.95 -9.12
C PRO A 100 16.08 12.18 -7.84
N ALA A 101 14.97 12.55 -7.19
CA ALA A 101 14.57 11.99 -5.90
C ALA A 101 13.14 12.40 -5.53
N TYR A 102 12.57 11.73 -4.55
CA TYR A 102 11.45 12.28 -3.78
C TYR A 102 11.95 13.39 -2.85
N TYR A 103 11.16 14.46 -2.77
CA TYR A 103 11.36 15.58 -1.86
C TYR A 103 10.16 15.67 -0.93
N GLN A 104 10.46 15.80 0.37
CA GLN A 104 9.51 16.02 1.45
C GLN A 104 9.59 17.48 1.89
N VAL A 105 8.47 18.19 1.81
CA VAL A 105 8.32 19.55 2.34
C VAL A 105 7.49 19.49 3.60
N ASN A 106 8.09 19.86 4.71
CA ASN A 106 7.46 19.86 6.03
C ASN A 106 6.95 21.25 6.38
N PHE A 107 5.74 21.32 6.92
CA PHE A 107 5.09 22.53 7.42
C PHE A 107 4.73 22.30 8.88
N GLN A 108 5.22 23.17 9.76
CA GLN A 108 4.95 23.08 11.20
C GLN A 108 4.61 24.46 11.77
N GLY A 109 3.59 24.53 12.62
CA GLY A 109 3.30 25.74 13.39
C GLY A 109 4.44 26.08 14.34
N THR A 110 4.86 27.35 14.39
CA THR A 110 5.91 27.78 15.34
C THR A 110 5.34 28.12 16.72
N ASN A 111 6.21 28.23 17.72
CA ASN A 111 5.86 28.71 19.07
C ASN A 111 5.97 30.24 19.22
N SER A 112 5.90 30.99 18.11
CA SER A 112 6.04 32.45 18.13
C SER A 112 4.84 33.14 18.79
N LEU A 113 5.01 34.42 19.16
CA LEU A 113 3.94 35.21 19.78
C LEU A 113 2.71 35.34 18.87
N VAL A 114 2.90 35.41 17.55
CA VAL A 114 1.82 35.48 16.57
C VAL A 114 0.95 34.21 16.61
N ASN A 115 1.58 33.05 16.85
CA ASN A 115 0.87 31.78 16.94
C ASN A 115 0.21 31.49 18.29
N LYS A 116 0.46 32.31 19.32
CA LYS A 116 -0.28 32.22 20.59
C LYS A 116 -1.74 32.66 20.47
N ILE A 117 -2.08 33.42 19.43
CA ILE A 117 -3.47 33.79 19.13
C ILE A 117 -4.22 32.53 18.70
N SER A 118 -5.35 32.24 19.33
CA SER A 118 -6.18 31.08 18.98
C SER A 118 -6.74 31.20 17.57
N GLY A 119 -6.87 30.06 16.90
CA GLY A 119 -7.44 29.96 15.56
C GLY A 119 -6.58 29.07 14.67
N TYR A 120 -7.13 28.70 13.52
CA TYR A 120 -6.47 27.78 12.61
C TYR A 120 -5.27 28.42 11.90
N TYR A 121 -4.27 27.58 11.64
CA TYR A 121 -3.26 27.82 10.62
C TYR A 121 -3.92 27.93 9.23
N PRO A 122 -3.24 28.54 8.25
CA PRO A 122 -3.75 28.69 6.89
C PRO A 122 -4.26 27.39 6.31
N GLN A 123 -5.39 27.45 5.59
CA GLN A 123 -5.85 26.30 4.82
C GLN A 123 -4.94 26.12 3.61
N LEU A 124 -4.11 25.08 3.60
CA LEU A 124 -3.11 24.86 2.55
C LEU A 124 -3.72 24.07 1.39
N ASN A 125 -3.74 24.66 0.20
CA ASN A 125 -4.31 24.03 -0.99
C ASN A 125 -3.24 23.34 -1.85
N SER A 126 -2.22 24.10 -2.27
CA SER A 126 -1.20 23.62 -3.21
C SER A 126 0.18 24.19 -2.91
N LEU A 127 1.21 23.39 -3.16
CA LEU A 127 2.57 23.89 -3.39
C LEU A 127 2.74 24.15 -4.89
N ILE A 128 2.99 25.40 -5.26
CA ILE A 128 3.28 25.81 -6.63
C ILE A 128 4.79 25.68 -6.86
N ILE A 129 5.18 24.95 -7.89
CA ILE A 129 6.56 24.77 -8.34
C ILE A 129 6.68 25.34 -9.76
N SER A 130 7.42 26.43 -9.88
CA SER A 130 7.62 27.19 -11.12
C SER A 130 9.05 27.01 -11.65
N SER A 131 9.33 27.62 -12.80
CA SER A 131 10.67 27.63 -13.44
C SER A 131 11.17 26.25 -13.92
N SER A 132 10.28 25.26 -14.00
CA SER A 132 10.58 24.00 -14.69
C SER A 132 10.78 24.22 -16.20
N GLN A 133 11.94 23.81 -16.71
CA GLN A 133 12.23 23.81 -18.14
C GLN A 133 11.61 22.62 -18.88
N SER A 134 11.01 21.65 -18.16
CA SER A 134 10.44 20.43 -18.74
C SER A 134 9.08 20.07 -18.13
N GLN A 135 8.12 19.68 -18.96
CA GLN A 135 6.79 19.23 -18.50
C GLN A 135 6.86 17.95 -17.64
N ASN A 136 7.94 17.17 -17.77
CA ASN A 136 8.17 15.91 -17.03
C ASN A 136 9.24 16.06 -15.94
N ALA A 137 9.46 17.28 -15.44
CA ALA A 137 10.43 17.50 -14.37
C ALA A 137 9.91 17.08 -12.99
N ILE A 138 8.59 17.12 -12.77
CA ILE A 138 7.95 16.89 -11.48
C ILE A 138 6.86 15.84 -11.63
N TYR A 139 6.85 14.86 -10.73
CA TYR A 139 5.84 13.82 -10.65
C TYR A 139 5.26 13.77 -9.25
N TYR A 140 3.96 13.56 -9.18
CA TYR A 140 3.15 13.56 -7.97
C TYR A 140 1.82 12.90 -8.32
N VAL A 141 1.01 12.63 -7.30
CA VAL A 141 -0.35 12.15 -7.53
C VAL A 141 -1.18 13.33 -8.01
N LYS A 142 -1.67 13.26 -9.24
CA LYS A 142 -2.44 14.33 -9.90
C LYS A 142 -3.88 14.34 -9.41
N ASP A 143 -4.48 15.53 -9.37
CA ASP A 143 -5.88 15.73 -8.96
C ASP A 143 -6.90 15.02 -9.87
N SER A 144 -6.51 14.68 -11.10
CA SER A 144 -7.30 13.85 -12.01
C SER A 144 -7.29 12.36 -11.66
N TYR A 145 -6.50 11.95 -10.67
CA TYR A 145 -6.41 10.59 -10.15
C TYR A 145 -7.13 10.49 -8.80
N SER A 146 -7.42 9.28 -8.34
CA SER A 146 -8.05 9.07 -7.03
C SER A 146 -7.12 9.49 -5.89
N SER A 147 -7.59 10.37 -5.01
CA SER A 147 -6.88 10.75 -3.77
C SER A 147 -6.68 9.54 -2.86
N TYR A 148 -7.68 8.68 -2.76
CA TYR A 148 -7.65 7.44 -1.99
C TYR A 148 -6.55 6.48 -2.48
N PHE A 149 -6.54 6.10 -3.76
CA PHE A 149 -5.54 5.17 -4.30
C PHE A 149 -4.13 5.79 -4.39
N GLY A 150 -4.02 7.07 -4.74
CA GLY A 150 -2.73 7.74 -4.81
C GLY A 150 -2.05 7.87 -3.45
N ARG A 151 -2.83 8.11 -2.39
CA ARG A 151 -2.32 8.17 -1.01
C ARG A 151 -2.06 6.79 -0.42
N ARG A 152 -2.83 5.75 -0.77
CA ARG A 152 -2.49 4.35 -0.49
C ARG A 152 -1.11 4.01 -1.07
N GLY A 153 -0.83 4.49 -2.29
CA GLY A 153 0.42 4.21 -2.99
C GLY A 153 0.36 2.89 -3.76
N PRO A 154 1.45 2.54 -4.48
CA PRO A 154 1.43 1.44 -5.42
C PRO A 154 1.56 0.08 -4.73
N SER A 155 0.60 -0.81 -4.94
CA SER A 155 0.75 -2.24 -4.60
C SER A 155 1.75 -2.91 -5.56
N CYS A 156 2.53 -3.84 -5.03
CA CYS A 156 3.52 -4.62 -5.79
C CYS A 156 3.20 -6.10 -5.70
N HIS A 157 3.53 -6.87 -6.74
CA HIS A 157 3.19 -8.28 -6.83
C HIS A 157 4.35 -9.12 -7.38
N PHE A 158 4.32 -10.41 -7.07
CA PHE A 158 5.09 -11.45 -7.71
C PHE A 158 4.18 -12.53 -8.25
N GLY A 159 4.20 -12.79 -9.55
CA GLY A 159 3.66 -14.01 -10.14
C GLY A 159 4.71 -15.11 -10.15
N TYR A 160 4.38 -16.31 -9.67
CA TYR A 160 5.32 -17.43 -9.58
C TYR A 160 5.33 -18.26 -10.86
N ASN A 161 6.50 -18.39 -11.48
CA ASN A 161 6.70 -19.20 -12.67
C ASN A 161 7.07 -20.62 -12.26
N LEU A 162 6.21 -21.58 -12.56
CA LEU A 162 6.41 -23.01 -12.28
C LEU A 162 7.01 -23.73 -13.48
N GLU A 163 7.72 -24.84 -13.25
CA GLU A 163 8.22 -25.70 -14.34
C GLU A 163 7.09 -26.32 -15.18
N ARG A 164 5.95 -26.58 -14.53
CA ARG A 164 4.66 -26.91 -15.15
C ARG A 164 3.55 -26.25 -14.33
N SER A 165 2.54 -25.70 -14.97
CA SER A 165 1.46 -24.96 -14.29
C SER A 165 0.11 -25.67 -14.30
N GLN A 166 0.07 -26.91 -14.79
CA GLN A 166 -1.16 -27.72 -14.88
C GLN A 166 -1.41 -28.44 -13.56
N ASN A 167 -2.68 -28.56 -13.20
CA ASN A 167 -3.19 -29.35 -12.09
C ASN A 167 -2.51 -29.13 -10.72
N ILE A 168 -2.09 -27.89 -10.41
CA ILE A 168 -1.45 -27.59 -9.13
C ILE A 168 -2.49 -27.68 -7.99
N GLN A 169 -2.46 -28.77 -7.24
CA GLN A 169 -3.40 -29.01 -6.15
C GLN A 169 -3.02 -28.24 -4.88
N GLN A 170 -1.73 -28.12 -4.58
CA GLN A 170 -1.26 -27.50 -3.35
C GLN A 170 -0.17 -26.48 -3.63
N PHE A 171 -0.25 -25.33 -2.94
CA PHE A 171 0.82 -24.35 -2.94
C PHE A 171 1.17 -23.94 -1.52
N TYR A 172 2.47 -23.78 -1.27
CA TYR A 172 3.03 -23.41 0.01
C TYR A 172 3.85 -22.13 -0.15
N ASN A 173 3.85 -21.28 0.87
CA ASN A 173 4.69 -20.10 0.95
C ASN A 173 5.02 -19.77 2.42
N GLU A 174 6.21 -19.25 2.70
CA GLU A 174 6.57 -18.68 3.99
C GLU A 174 6.65 -17.16 3.87
N VAL A 175 6.02 -16.43 4.79
CA VAL A 175 5.92 -14.96 4.75
C VAL A 175 6.54 -14.37 6.01
N THR A 176 7.43 -13.39 5.82
CA THR A 176 8.05 -12.65 6.92
C THR A 176 7.94 -11.16 6.67
N VAL A 177 7.18 -10.46 7.51
CA VAL A 177 7.22 -8.99 7.55
C VAL A 177 8.32 -8.59 8.54
N PRO A 178 9.34 -7.81 8.15
CA PRO A 178 10.42 -7.44 9.05
C PRO A 178 9.93 -6.52 10.18
N LYS A 179 10.63 -6.56 11.31
CA LYS A 179 10.37 -5.63 12.43
C LYS A 179 10.37 -4.18 11.94
N ASN A 180 9.40 -3.40 12.40
CA ASN A 180 9.19 -1.98 12.08
C ASN A 180 8.75 -1.70 10.63
N LEU A 181 8.41 -2.73 9.84
CA LEU A 181 7.90 -2.60 8.47
C LEU A 181 6.51 -3.22 8.31
N ASP A 182 5.83 -3.48 9.43
CA ASP A 182 4.46 -3.94 9.59
C ASP A 182 3.50 -2.78 9.90
N THR A 183 3.61 -1.69 9.15
CA THR A 183 2.77 -0.51 9.31
C THR A 183 1.29 -0.86 9.23
N LEU A 184 0.45 -0.15 9.99
CA LEU A 184 -1.01 -0.18 9.83
C LEU A 184 -1.41 -0.11 8.34
N GLY A 185 -2.41 -0.88 7.94
CA GLY A 185 -2.82 -0.94 6.53
C GLY A 185 -1.99 -1.90 5.68
N THR A 186 -0.98 -2.59 6.24
CA THR A 186 -0.23 -3.60 5.49
C THR A 186 -1.09 -4.83 5.25
N PHE A 187 -1.21 -5.24 3.98
CA PHE A 187 -1.60 -6.59 3.61
C PHE A 187 -0.42 -7.30 2.95
N ALA A 188 0.19 -8.24 3.69
CA ALA A 188 1.21 -9.15 3.18
C ALA A 188 0.52 -10.42 2.65
N MET A 189 0.15 -10.40 1.38
CA MET A 189 -0.60 -11.47 0.75
C MET A 189 0.33 -12.61 0.34
N ALA A 190 0.12 -13.78 0.96
CA ALA A 190 1.01 -14.93 0.87
C ALA A 190 0.77 -15.76 -0.40
N ILE A 191 -0.46 -16.18 -0.66
CA ILE A 191 -0.82 -17.05 -1.77
C ILE A 191 -2.10 -16.54 -2.43
N GLY A 192 -1.91 -15.88 -3.56
CA GLY A 192 -2.96 -15.47 -4.47
C GLY A 192 -3.11 -16.51 -5.58
N PHE A 193 -4.31 -16.58 -6.14
CA PHE A 193 -4.67 -17.44 -7.25
C PHE A 193 -5.77 -16.75 -8.06
N ASN A 194 -6.07 -17.26 -9.25
CA ASN A 194 -7.04 -16.64 -10.16
C ASN A 194 -8.45 -16.44 -9.58
N TYR A 195 -8.77 -17.09 -8.46
CA TYR A 195 -10.09 -17.05 -7.84
C TYR A 195 -10.07 -16.52 -6.41
N GLY A 196 -8.93 -16.08 -5.88
CA GLY A 196 -8.88 -15.58 -4.51
C GLY A 196 -7.50 -15.18 -4.02
N TYR A 197 -7.42 -14.88 -2.73
CA TYR A 197 -6.19 -14.52 -2.05
C TYR A 197 -6.17 -15.04 -0.61
N PHE A 198 -4.96 -15.29 -0.10
CA PHE A 198 -4.72 -15.76 1.25
C PHE A 198 -3.47 -15.10 1.83
N GLY A 199 -3.56 -14.46 2.99
CA GLY A 199 -2.42 -13.76 3.60
C GLY A 199 -2.69 -13.19 4.99
N MET A 200 -1.90 -12.20 5.40
CA MET A 200 -1.98 -11.60 6.73
C MET A 200 -1.95 -10.07 6.73
N GLN A 201 -2.72 -9.47 7.61
CA GLN A 201 -2.99 -8.03 7.65
C GLN A 201 -2.66 -7.40 9.01
N VAL A 202 -2.32 -6.10 8.99
CA VAL A 202 -2.29 -5.21 10.15
C VAL A 202 -3.49 -4.28 10.08
N ASN A 203 -4.55 -4.59 10.86
CA ASN A 203 -5.86 -3.94 10.72
C ASN A 203 -6.05 -2.78 11.69
N SER A 204 -5.43 -2.83 12.86
CA SER A 204 -5.37 -1.74 13.83
C SER A 204 -4.13 -1.90 14.72
N GLU A 205 -3.96 -0.99 15.69
CA GLU A 205 -2.94 -1.15 16.74
C GLU A 205 -3.12 -2.43 17.58
N THR A 206 -4.34 -2.97 17.65
CA THR A 206 -4.72 -4.09 18.51
C THR A 206 -5.24 -5.31 17.75
N GLU A 207 -5.49 -5.20 16.44
CA GLU A 207 -6.07 -6.26 15.63
C GLU A 207 -5.23 -6.58 14.40
N ARG A 208 -4.99 -7.87 14.21
CA ARG A 208 -4.32 -8.44 13.04
C ARG A 208 -5.10 -9.66 12.58
N LYS A 209 -5.15 -9.87 11.26
CA LYS A 209 -5.94 -10.94 10.65
C LYS A 209 -5.09 -11.83 9.77
N ILE A 210 -5.43 -13.12 9.77
CA ILE A 210 -5.13 -14.04 8.69
C ILE A 210 -6.37 -14.12 7.82
N LEU A 211 -6.30 -13.67 6.58
CA LEU A 211 -7.44 -13.45 5.68
C LEU A 211 -7.40 -14.39 4.48
N PHE A 212 -8.51 -15.06 4.18
CA PHE A 212 -8.72 -15.90 3.01
C PHE A 212 -10.02 -15.52 2.30
N SER A 213 -9.94 -15.19 1.01
CA SER A 213 -11.10 -14.82 0.21
C SER A 213 -11.15 -15.61 -1.09
N VAL A 214 -12.37 -15.90 -1.57
CA VAL A 214 -12.65 -16.50 -2.87
C VAL A 214 -13.71 -15.68 -3.58
N TRP A 215 -13.39 -15.17 -4.77
CA TRP A 215 -14.32 -14.39 -5.59
C TRP A 215 -15.41 -15.27 -6.21
N SER A 216 -16.61 -14.71 -6.29
CA SER A 216 -17.69 -15.20 -7.14
C SER A 216 -17.29 -15.15 -8.62
N PRO A 217 -17.82 -16.03 -9.49
CA PRO A 217 -17.74 -15.86 -10.93
C PRO A 217 -18.55 -14.67 -11.46
N GLN A 218 -19.47 -14.09 -10.69
CA GLN A 218 -20.23 -12.90 -11.09
C GLN A 218 -19.44 -11.64 -10.79
N GLN A 219 -19.19 -10.83 -11.83
CA GLN A 219 -18.51 -9.54 -11.69
C GLN A 219 -19.49 -8.48 -11.16
N THR A 220 -19.33 -8.13 -9.89
CA THR A 220 -20.04 -7.05 -9.19
C THR A 220 -19.25 -6.64 -7.97
N ASP A 221 -19.35 -5.37 -7.58
CA ASP A 221 -18.78 -4.84 -6.33
C ASP A 221 -19.79 -4.85 -5.18
N ASP A 222 -21.05 -5.15 -5.46
CA ASP A 222 -22.12 -5.25 -4.45
C ASP A 222 -22.45 -6.73 -4.16
N PRO A 223 -22.16 -7.22 -2.94
CA PRO A 223 -22.46 -8.60 -2.54
C PRO A 223 -23.94 -8.95 -2.54
N SER A 224 -24.82 -7.97 -2.40
CA SER A 224 -26.26 -8.22 -2.43
C SER A 224 -26.79 -8.59 -3.83
N GLN A 225 -26.02 -8.31 -4.89
CA GLN A 225 -26.39 -8.61 -6.27
C GLN A 225 -26.03 -10.03 -6.71
N ILE A 226 -25.33 -10.80 -5.88
CA ILE A 226 -24.90 -12.16 -6.25
C ILE A 226 -26.11 -13.09 -6.34
N THR A 227 -26.31 -13.67 -7.52
CA THR A 227 -27.35 -14.66 -7.71
C THR A 227 -26.96 -16.00 -7.05
N PRO A 228 -27.92 -16.81 -6.59
CA PRO A 228 -27.64 -18.06 -5.89
C PRO A 228 -26.70 -19.03 -6.64
N ASP A 229 -26.78 -19.09 -7.97
CA ASP A 229 -25.94 -19.94 -8.82
C ASP A 229 -24.50 -19.41 -9.01
N ASN A 230 -24.22 -18.17 -8.59
CA ASN A 230 -22.90 -17.56 -8.56
C ASN A 230 -22.35 -17.42 -7.12
N ALA A 231 -23.11 -17.80 -6.11
CA ALA A 231 -22.70 -17.69 -4.72
C ALA A 231 -21.55 -18.66 -4.39
N VAL A 232 -20.49 -18.15 -3.75
CA VAL A 232 -19.44 -18.99 -3.18
C VAL A 232 -19.98 -19.61 -1.88
N LEU A 233 -19.89 -20.93 -1.75
CA LEU A 233 -20.51 -21.67 -0.65
C LEU A 233 -19.47 -22.06 0.39
N LEU A 234 -19.78 -21.87 1.68
CA LEU A 234 -18.92 -22.33 2.77
C LEU A 234 -19.04 -23.86 2.90
N VAL A 235 -17.92 -24.57 2.80
CA VAL A 235 -17.87 -26.03 3.01
C VAL A 235 -17.56 -26.33 4.47
N ALA A 236 -16.54 -25.68 5.02
CA ALA A 236 -16.11 -25.85 6.40
C ALA A 236 -15.36 -24.60 6.87
N LYS A 237 -15.35 -24.38 8.18
CA LYS A 237 -14.55 -23.32 8.82
C LYS A 237 -13.75 -23.88 9.97
N GLY A 238 -12.57 -23.30 10.18
CA GLY A 238 -11.73 -23.56 11.34
C GLY A 238 -12.31 -22.98 12.61
N ASN A 239 -11.74 -23.41 13.73
CA ASN A 239 -12.11 -22.85 15.03
C ASN A 239 -11.79 -21.34 15.08
N ASN A 240 -12.68 -20.57 15.69
CA ASN A 240 -12.57 -19.10 15.82
C ASN A 240 -12.45 -18.33 14.48
N THR A 241 -12.68 -18.98 13.34
CA THR A 241 -12.70 -18.30 12.04
C THR A 241 -14.04 -17.58 11.84
N VAL A 242 -13.96 -16.30 11.53
CA VAL A 242 -15.09 -15.44 11.16
C VAL A 242 -15.35 -15.56 9.67
N ILE A 243 -16.63 -15.55 9.28
CA ILE A 243 -17.08 -15.70 7.89
C ILE A 243 -17.96 -14.51 7.50
N ASN A 244 -17.60 -13.85 6.40
CA ASN A 244 -18.30 -12.71 5.83
C ASN A 244 -18.47 -12.87 4.31
N SER A 245 -19.32 -12.04 3.71
CA SER A 245 -19.20 -11.66 2.30
C SER A 245 -18.32 -10.42 2.15
N PHE A 246 -17.80 -10.16 0.95
CA PHE A 246 -17.04 -8.95 0.65
C PHE A 246 -17.47 -8.33 -0.69
N GLY A 247 -17.18 -7.04 -0.89
CA GLY A 247 -17.49 -6.24 -2.06
C GLY A 247 -16.45 -5.13 -2.30
N GLY A 248 -16.69 -4.24 -3.25
CA GLY A 248 -15.87 -3.05 -3.55
C GLY A 248 -14.67 -3.27 -4.48
N GLU A 249 -14.15 -4.49 -4.54
CA GLU A 249 -13.04 -4.92 -5.43
C GLU A 249 -13.36 -6.33 -5.98
N GLY A 250 -14.55 -6.45 -6.57
CA GLY A 250 -15.22 -7.71 -6.76
C GLY A 250 -15.89 -8.23 -5.48
N THR A 251 -16.59 -9.35 -5.62
CA THR A 251 -17.44 -9.90 -4.57
C THR A 251 -17.19 -11.39 -4.36
N GLY A 252 -17.34 -11.89 -3.14
CA GLY A 252 -17.25 -13.32 -2.87
C GLY A 252 -17.39 -13.71 -1.40
N GLY A 253 -16.89 -14.91 -1.07
CA GLY A 253 -16.80 -15.40 0.30
C GLY A 253 -15.46 -15.03 0.95
N GLN A 254 -15.51 -14.52 2.17
CA GLN A 254 -14.34 -14.12 2.95
C GLN A 254 -14.34 -14.82 4.31
N SER A 255 -13.17 -15.29 4.72
CA SER A 255 -12.94 -15.83 6.05
C SER A 255 -11.68 -15.23 6.66
N TYR A 256 -11.70 -14.99 7.97
CA TYR A 256 -10.50 -14.57 8.67
C TYR A 256 -10.41 -15.12 10.09
N LEU A 257 -9.17 -15.32 10.52
CA LEU A 257 -8.83 -15.58 11.92
C LEU A 257 -8.19 -14.30 12.48
N VAL A 258 -8.75 -13.78 13.58
CA VAL A 258 -8.05 -12.75 14.37
C VAL A 258 -6.87 -13.43 15.04
N TYR A 259 -5.66 -13.04 14.64
CA TYR A 259 -4.44 -13.69 15.05
C TYR A 259 -3.34 -12.64 15.24
N PRO A 260 -2.78 -12.48 16.46
CA PRO A 260 -1.82 -11.43 16.79
C PRO A 260 -0.41 -11.79 16.29
N TRP A 261 -0.27 -12.02 14.98
CA TRP A 261 1.03 -12.30 14.39
C TRP A 261 2.00 -11.13 14.61
N ILE A 262 3.28 -11.44 14.83
CA ILE A 262 4.29 -10.43 15.15
C ILE A 262 5.33 -10.32 14.02
N ALA A 263 5.84 -9.12 13.81
CA ALA A 263 6.88 -8.88 12.82
C ALA A 263 8.19 -9.61 13.18
N GLY A 264 8.88 -10.11 12.16
CA GLY A 264 10.11 -10.88 12.26
C GLY A 264 9.92 -12.40 12.34
N VAL A 265 8.68 -12.90 12.49
CA VAL A 265 8.37 -14.34 12.43
C VAL A 265 8.04 -14.75 11.00
N SER A 266 8.54 -15.92 10.59
CA SER A 266 8.27 -16.53 9.28
C SER A 266 7.06 -17.46 9.34
N TYR A 267 5.88 -16.91 9.11
CA TYR A 267 4.62 -17.66 9.09
C TYR A 267 4.49 -18.51 7.83
N LYS A 268 3.80 -19.65 7.92
CA LYS A 268 3.62 -20.56 6.77
C LYS A 268 2.18 -20.61 6.30
N PHE A 269 2.01 -20.56 5.00
CA PHE A 269 0.72 -20.61 4.32
C PHE A 269 0.70 -21.84 3.43
N LYS A 270 -0.42 -22.56 3.46
CA LYS A 270 -0.74 -23.65 2.54
C LYS A 270 -2.13 -23.39 1.98
N LEU A 271 -2.24 -23.43 0.65
CA LEU A 271 -3.51 -23.38 -0.06
C LEU A 271 -3.68 -24.70 -0.82
N VAL A 272 -4.89 -25.23 -0.79
CA VAL A 272 -5.29 -26.42 -1.55
C VAL A 272 -6.45 -26.04 -2.46
N GLY A 273 -6.40 -26.41 -3.73
CA GLY A 273 -7.47 -26.19 -4.69
C GLY A 273 -7.70 -27.44 -5.53
N GLN A 274 -8.95 -27.85 -5.71
CA GLN A 274 -9.29 -29.01 -6.53
C GLN A 274 -10.68 -28.89 -7.15
N PRO A 275 -10.89 -29.42 -8.37
CA PRO A 275 -12.22 -29.55 -8.95
C PRO A 275 -13.08 -30.52 -8.13
N SER A 276 -14.39 -30.31 -8.14
CA SER A 276 -15.39 -31.25 -7.63
C SER A 276 -16.08 -31.97 -8.79
N THR A 277 -16.96 -32.91 -8.48
CA THR A 277 -17.70 -33.67 -9.52
C THR A 277 -18.93 -32.92 -10.06
N ASP A 278 -19.27 -31.76 -9.50
CA ASP A 278 -20.54 -31.05 -9.75
C ASP A 278 -20.39 -29.65 -10.37
N GLY A 279 -19.27 -29.39 -11.05
CA GLY A 279 -19.03 -28.11 -11.72
C GLY A 279 -18.53 -26.97 -10.82
N TYR A 280 -17.98 -27.34 -9.65
CA TYR A 280 -17.38 -26.43 -8.69
C TYR A 280 -15.91 -26.75 -8.49
N SER A 281 -15.20 -25.83 -7.84
CA SER A 281 -13.87 -26.11 -7.29
C SER A 281 -13.87 -25.72 -5.82
N ILE A 282 -13.17 -26.50 -5.00
CA ILE A 282 -13.05 -26.30 -3.56
C ILE A 282 -11.65 -25.78 -3.27
N PHE A 283 -11.59 -24.68 -2.52
CA PHE A 283 -10.35 -24.04 -2.08
C PHE A 283 -10.27 -24.02 -0.56
N SER A 284 -9.20 -24.56 0.00
CA SER A 284 -9.01 -24.70 1.44
C SER A 284 -7.70 -24.05 1.88
N ALA A 285 -7.78 -23.17 2.89
CA ALA A 285 -6.66 -22.39 3.38
C ALA A 285 -6.20 -22.85 4.77
N TYR A 286 -4.89 -22.91 4.93
CA TYR A 286 -4.22 -23.39 6.14
C TYR A 286 -3.06 -22.47 6.51
N PHE A 287 -3.03 -22.01 7.75
CA PHE A 287 -2.02 -21.11 8.30
C PHE A 287 -1.21 -21.81 9.39
N LYS A 288 0.06 -21.49 9.53
CA LYS A 288 0.89 -22.03 10.61
C LYS A 288 1.78 -20.94 11.20
N ASP A 289 1.67 -20.77 12.51
CA ASP A 289 2.67 -20.09 13.33
C ASP A 289 3.69 -21.12 13.85
N PRO A 290 4.94 -21.10 13.36
CA PRO A 290 5.97 -22.03 13.78
C PRO A 290 6.44 -21.83 15.23
N THR A 291 6.10 -20.74 15.90
CA THR A 291 6.54 -20.47 17.28
C THR A 291 5.63 -21.11 18.33
N ILE A 292 4.42 -21.51 17.96
CA ILE A 292 3.44 -22.08 18.90
C ILE A 292 2.94 -23.48 18.52
N SER A 293 3.04 -23.89 17.25
CA SER A 293 2.50 -25.18 16.80
C SER A 293 3.32 -25.85 15.72
N SER A 294 3.39 -27.18 15.77
CA SER A 294 3.89 -28.00 14.67
C SER A 294 2.89 -28.16 13.53
N ASP A 295 1.60 -27.91 13.78
CA ASP A 295 0.52 -28.22 12.84
C ASP A 295 -0.08 -26.95 12.22
N TYR A 296 -0.72 -27.16 11.07
CA TYR A 296 -1.47 -26.11 10.40
C TYR A 296 -2.82 -25.87 11.06
N ILE A 297 -3.13 -24.60 11.31
CA ILE A 297 -4.44 -24.10 11.67
C ILE A 297 -5.28 -24.00 10.38
N PHE A 298 -6.36 -24.78 10.31
CA PHE A 298 -7.34 -24.66 9.23
C PHE A 298 -8.10 -23.33 9.36
N ILE A 299 -8.23 -22.58 8.27
CA ILE A 299 -8.97 -21.31 8.23
C ILE A 299 -10.38 -21.55 7.71
N ALA A 300 -10.52 -21.88 6.43
CA ALA A 300 -11.82 -22.24 5.86
C ALA A 300 -11.65 -23.02 4.55
N SER A 301 -12.76 -23.59 4.10
CA SER A 301 -12.91 -24.17 2.77
C SER A 301 -14.12 -23.57 2.08
N TRP A 302 -13.90 -23.03 0.88
CA TRP A 302 -14.91 -22.38 0.04
C TRP A 302 -15.10 -23.17 -1.24
N LYS A 303 -16.35 -23.34 -1.67
CA LYS A 303 -16.74 -24.01 -2.91
C LYS A 303 -17.24 -22.97 -3.91
N ARG A 304 -16.50 -22.78 -5.01
CA ARG A 304 -16.80 -21.78 -6.05
C ARG A 304 -17.56 -22.41 -7.22
N PRO A 305 -18.75 -21.91 -7.58
CA PRO A 305 -19.52 -22.42 -8.73
C PRO A 305 -18.86 -22.11 -10.07
N LYS A 306 -19.32 -22.78 -11.12
CA LYS A 306 -18.91 -22.53 -12.53
C LYS A 306 -17.39 -22.54 -12.70
N THR A 307 -16.74 -23.46 -11.99
CA THR A 307 -15.28 -23.60 -11.94
C THR A 307 -14.94 -25.08 -11.88
N GLN A 308 -14.05 -25.56 -12.74
CA GLN A 308 -13.53 -26.93 -12.70
C GLN A 308 -12.01 -26.85 -12.87
N SER A 309 -11.32 -26.43 -11.82
CA SER A 309 -9.91 -26.08 -11.91
C SER A 309 -9.17 -26.33 -10.60
N TYR A 310 -7.90 -26.68 -10.74
CA TYR A 310 -6.91 -26.64 -9.67
C TYR A 310 -6.40 -25.19 -9.45
N LEU A 311 -5.38 -25.01 -8.62
CA LEU A 311 -4.78 -23.69 -8.42
C LEU A 311 -4.09 -23.21 -9.70
N SER A 312 -4.29 -21.93 -10.02
CA SER A 312 -3.66 -21.25 -11.16
C SER A 312 -3.47 -19.76 -10.84
N GLY A 313 -2.56 -19.10 -11.56
CA GLY A 313 -2.24 -17.69 -11.31
C GLY A 313 -1.62 -17.45 -9.95
N LEU A 314 -0.73 -18.35 -9.52
CA LEU A 314 -0.11 -18.31 -8.20
C LEU A 314 0.75 -17.06 -8.04
N HIS A 315 0.45 -16.24 -7.03
CA HIS A 315 1.15 -14.97 -6.83
C HIS A 315 1.21 -14.56 -5.35
N SER A 316 1.98 -13.51 -5.06
CA SER A 316 2.00 -12.81 -3.77
C SER A 316 1.98 -11.31 -4.00
N PHE A 317 1.57 -10.52 -3.01
CA PHE A 317 1.63 -9.07 -3.09
C PHE A 317 1.85 -8.40 -1.73
N ILE A 318 2.26 -7.14 -1.79
CA ILE A 318 2.20 -6.22 -0.65
C ILE A 318 1.36 -5.00 -1.02
N GLU A 319 0.44 -4.66 -0.13
CA GLU A 319 -0.50 -3.57 -0.32
C GLU A 319 -0.56 -2.68 0.92
N ASN A 320 -0.87 -1.41 0.68
CA ASN A 320 -1.38 -0.50 1.69
C ASN A 320 -2.88 -0.26 1.46
N PHE A 321 -3.74 -0.60 2.44
CA PHE A 321 -5.17 -0.28 2.41
C PHE A 321 -5.56 0.94 3.26
N GLU A 322 -4.58 1.63 3.86
CA GLU A 322 -4.77 2.81 4.71
C GLU A 322 -4.09 4.05 4.09
N PRO A 323 -4.85 4.96 3.44
CA PRO A 323 -4.31 6.16 2.78
C PRO A 323 -3.39 7.00 3.68
N GLU A 324 -3.68 7.07 4.97
CA GLU A 324 -3.03 7.92 5.98
C GLU A 324 -1.59 7.50 6.28
N THR A 325 -1.18 6.32 5.81
CA THR A 325 0.12 5.70 6.12
C THR A 325 0.93 5.37 4.87
N GLY A 326 0.56 5.92 3.71
CA GLY A 326 1.31 5.76 2.46
C GLY A 326 2.68 6.45 2.44
N ASN A 327 2.94 7.35 3.40
CA ASN A 327 4.27 7.93 3.65
C ASN A 327 5.18 7.05 4.51
N ILE A 328 4.73 5.87 4.92
CA ILE A 328 5.51 4.93 5.73
C ILE A 328 5.78 3.69 4.91
N GLN A 329 7.05 3.29 4.84
CA GLN A 329 7.48 2.14 4.04
C GLN A 329 6.98 0.82 4.63
N ARG A 330 6.60 -0.11 3.76
CA ARG A 330 6.30 -1.51 4.10
C ARG A 330 7.26 -2.45 3.37
N LYS A 331 7.50 -3.63 3.94
CA LYS A 331 8.32 -4.67 3.29
C LYS A 331 7.86 -6.05 3.71
N VAL A 332 7.96 -7.01 2.80
CA VAL A 332 7.70 -8.42 3.07
C VAL A 332 8.71 -9.29 2.35
N TYR A 333 9.08 -10.42 2.96
CA TYR A 333 9.83 -11.49 2.34
C TYR A 333 8.94 -12.71 2.11
N PHE A 334 9.09 -13.35 0.96
CA PHE A 334 8.43 -14.60 0.56
C PHE A 334 9.47 -15.69 0.35
N ASN A 335 9.42 -16.75 1.16
CA ASN A 335 10.36 -17.84 1.10
C ASN A 335 9.76 -19.25 0.99
N LYS A 336 10.60 -20.22 0.58
CA LYS A 336 10.28 -21.65 0.52
C LYS A 336 8.95 -21.96 -0.17
N GLN A 337 8.74 -21.37 -1.35
CA GLN A 337 7.58 -21.74 -2.16
C GLN A 337 7.71 -23.20 -2.60
N LYS A 338 6.61 -23.94 -2.53
CA LYS A 338 6.51 -25.32 -3.02
C LYS A 338 5.16 -25.52 -3.67
N ALA A 339 5.14 -26.14 -4.84
CA ALA A 339 3.93 -26.56 -5.53
C ALA A 339 3.87 -28.08 -5.58
N ILE A 340 2.66 -28.64 -5.49
CA ILE A 340 2.39 -30.07 -5.62
C ILE A 340 1.19 -30.22 -6.56
N ASP A 341 1.31 -31.08 -7.57
CA ASP A 341 0.20 -31.39 -8.47
C ASP A 341 -0.76 -32.45 -7.89
N ASP A 342 -1.78 -32.82 -8.64
CA ASP A 342 -2.82 -33.77 -8.24
C ASP A 342 -2.37 -35.23 -8.19
N GLU A 343 -1.19 -35.52 -8.75
CA GLU A 343 -0.52 -36.83 -8.65
C GLU A 343 0.45 -36.88 -7.44
N ASN A 344 0.43 -35.86 -6.57
CA ASN A 344 1.36 -35.67 -5.45
C ASN A 344 2.83 -35.49 -5.85
N ILE A 345 3.09 -35.05 -7.08
CA ILE A 345 4.45 -34.81 -7.57
C ILE A 345 4.80 -33.34 -7.27
N GLU A 346 6.01 -33.13 -6.73
CA GLU A 346 6.52 -31.79 -6.52
C GLU A 346 6.75 -31.08 -7.86
N VAL A 347 6.35 -29.81 -7.91
CA VAL A 347 6.52 -28.92 -9.05
C VAL A 347 7.43 -27.78 -8.63
N LYS A 348 8.55 -27.61 -9.33
CA LYS A 348 9.52 -26.56 -9.00
C LYS A 348 8.96 -25.17 -9.30
N VAL A 349 9.19 -24.25 -8.37
CA VAL A 349 9.03 -22.80 -8.55
C VAL A 349 10.36 -22.27 -9.07
N LEU A 350 10.39 -21.85 -10.33
CA LEU A 350 11.63 -21.47 -11.02
C LEU A 350 12.02 -20.01 -10.78
N SER A 351 11.04 -19.12 -10.79
CA SER A 351 11.27 -17.67 -10.68
C SER A 351 10.01 -16.93 -10.24
N ALA A 352 10.14 -15.63 -9.99
CA ALA A 352 9.03 -14.72 -9.75
C ALA A 352 9.09 -13.53 -10.71
N SER A 353 7.99 -13.25 -11.39
CA SER A 353 7.81 -12.07 -12.26
C SER A 353 7.22 -10.92 -11.46
N PHE A 354 7.91 -9.79 -11.41
CA PHE A 354 7.46 -8.59 -10.71
C PHE A 354 6.40 -7.82 -11.49
N SER A 355 5.43 -7.26 -10.77
CA SER A 355 4.49 -6.28 -11.32
C SER A 355 4.07 -5.28 -10.26
N TYR A 356 3.44 -4.19 -10.71
CA TYR A 356 2.84 -3.17 -9.86
C TYR A 356 1.46 -2.79 -10.39
N ASP A 357 0.69 -2.09 -9.56
CA ASP A 357 -0.68 -1.68 -9.89
C ASP A 357 -0.76 -0.47 -10.83
N VAL A 358 -1.99 0.01 -11.02
CA VAL A 358 -2.30 1.17 -11.86
C VAL A 358 -1.74 2.49 -11.32
N THR A 359 -1.54 2.63 -10.00
CA THR A 359 -0.95 3.82 -9.39
C THR A 359 0.49 4.02 -9.89
N ALA A 360 1.26 2.93 -9.92
CA ALA A 360 2.62 2.93 -10.46
C ALA A 360 2.66 3.05 -11.99
N SER A 361 1.79 2.32 -12.71
CA SER A 361 1.81 2.33 -14.19
C SER A 361 1.44 3.69 -14.77
N GLN A 362 0.56 4.44 -14.10
CA GLN A 362 0.23 5.83 -14.44
C GLN A 362 1.21 6.86 -13.87
N GLN A 363 2.34 6.43 -13.30
CA GLN A 363 3.41 7.28 -12.78
C GLN A 363 2.95 8.30 -11.72
N GLN A 364 1.93 7.94 -10.94
CA GLN A 364 1.47 8.77 -9.81
C GLN A 364 2.45 8.64 -8.63
N ARG A 365 3.06 7.46 -8.48
CA ARG A 365 4.01 7.10 -7.43
C ARG A 365 5.11 6.19 -8.00
N PHE A 366 6.31 6.27 -7.42
CA PHE A 366 7.52 5.54 -7.84
C PHE A 366 8.19 4.74 -6.71
N ASP A 367 7.64 4.79 -5.51
CA ASP A 367 8.13 4.08 -4.33
C ASP A 367 7.55 2.65 -4.27
N TYR A 368 7.92 1.88 -5.30
CA TYR A 368 7.72 0.44 -5.42
C TYR A 368 9.07 -0.24 -5.69
N ASP A 369 9.26 -1.44 -5.17
CA ASP A 369 10.45 -2.23 -5.47
C ASP A 369 10.24 -3.73 -5.17
N GLY A 370 10.99 -4.57 -5.86
CA GLY A 370 11.00 -6.01 -5.64
C GLY A 370 12.33 -6.63 -6.03
N GLY A 371 12.64 -7.78 -5.44
CA GLY A 371 13.82 -8.54 -5.85
C GLY A 371 14.08 -9.80 -5.04
N VAL A 372 15.35 -10.19 -4.98
CA VAL A 372 15.84 -11.34 -4.20
C VAL A 372 16.79 -10.85 -3.13
N ASP A 373 16.53 -11.26 -1.90
CA ASP A 373 17.50 -11.26 -0.81
C ASP A 373 18.07 -12.68 -0.70
N ILE A 374 19.39 -12.80 -0.73
CA ILE A 374 20.08 -14.10 -0.81
C ILE A 374 19.80 -15.02 0.39
N LEU A 375 19.48 -14.45 1.56
CA LEU A 375 19.18 -15.21 2.77
C LEU A 375 17.67 -15.33 3.01
N LYS A 376 16.89 -14.33 2.60
CA LYS A 376 15.47 -14.20 2.97
C LYS A 376 14.50 -14.56 1.84
N GLY A 377 14.97 -14.76 0.62
CA GLY A 377 14.15 -15.12 -0.54
C GLY A 377 13.65 -13.89 -1.32
N PHE A 378 12.48 -14.01 -1.95
CA PHE A 378 11.91 -12.89 -2.71
C PHE A 378 11.46 -11.80 -1.75
N TYR A 379 11.56 -10.53 -2.13
CA TYR A 379 11.03 -9.42 -1.35
C TYR A 379 10.21 -8.47 -2.21
N LEU A 380 9.19 -7.88 -1.60
CA LEU A 380 8.48 -6.71 -2.11
C LEU A 380 8.55 -5.60 -1.07
N ARG A 381 8.66 -4.35 -1.51
CA ARG A 381 8.49 -3.16 -0.68
C ARG A 381 7.74 -2.08 -1.45
N ASN A 382 6.93 -1.31 -0.73
CA ASN A 382 6.23 -0.16 -1.29
C ASN A 382 6.06 0.93 -0.22
N CYS A 383 5.51 2.07 -0.65
CA CYS A 383 5.25 3.23 0.20
C CYS A 383 6.52 3.86 0.80
N GLY A 384 6.37 4.95 1.54
CA GLY A 384 7.49 5.58 2.23
C GLY A 384 8.29 6.58 1.41
N PHE A 385 7.89 6.84 0.16
CA PHE A 385 8.55 7.81 -0.73
C PHE A 385 10.06 7.60 -0.87
N PHE A 386 10.51 6.34 -0.82
CA PHE A 386 11.89 6.03 -1.21
C PHE A 386 12.08 6.30 -2.71
N ASN A 387 13.30 6.66 -3.09
CA ASN A 387 13.59 7.02 -4.48
C ASN A 387 13.32 5.85 -5.43
N LYS A 388 12.83 6.20 -6.63
CA LYS A 388 12.61 5.26 -7.74
C LYS A 388 13.81 4.32 -7.90
N THR A 389 13.55 3.02 -7.92
CA THR A 389 14.58 1.99 -8.17
C THR A 389 14.63 1.63 -9.66
N ASN A 390 15.52 0.70 -10.00
CA ASN A 390 15.66 0.22 -11.38
C ASN A 390 14.70 -0.93 -11.71
N VAL A 391 13.86 -1.39 -10.77
CA VAL A 391 12.91 -2.49 -11.04
C VAL A 391 11.89 -2.06 -12.09
N GLN A 392 11.54 -2.97 -12.99
CA GLN A 392 10.57 -2.76 -14.05
C GLN A 392 9.46 -3.81 -14.01
N TYR A 393 8.29 -3.43 -14.52
CA TYR A 393 7.22 -4.38 -14.74
C TYR A 393 7.70 -5.53 -15.62
N GLY A 394 7.50 -6.77 -15.16
CA GLY A 394 7.92 -7.97 -15.87
C GLY A 394 9.32 -8.46 -15.53
N ASP A 395 10.09 -7.75 -14.67
CA ASP A 395 11.39 -8.24 -14.20
C ASP A 395 11.27 -9.62 -13.57
N ILE A 396 12.18 -10.53 -13.94
CA ILE A 396 12.18 -11.92 -13.48
C ILE A 396 13.30 -12.13 -12.47
N PHE A 397 12.93 -12.64 -11.31
CA PHE A 397 13.82 -12.89 -10.19
C PHE A 397 13.97 -14.39 -9.92
N ILE A 398 15.20 -14.84 -9.66
CA ILE A 398 15.54 -16.26 -9.39
C ILE A 398 16.27 -16.33 -8.05
N LYS A 399 15.83 -17.21 -7.14
CA LYS A 399 16.33 -17.26 -5.77
C LYS A 399 17.77 -17.69 -5.60
N ASN A 400 18.34 -18.42 -6.56
CA ASN A 400 19.76 -18.71 -6.72
C ASN A 400 19.95 -19.47 -8.05
N ARG A 401 21.08 -19.20 -8.73
CA ARG A 401 21.81 -20.21 -9.49
C ARG A 401 22.74 -20.96 -8.55
#